data_AF-A0A371DJZ9-F1
#
_entry.id   AF-A0A371DJZ9-F1
#
_cell.length_a   1.000
_cell.length_b   1.000
_cell.length_c   1.000
_cell.angle_alpha   90.00
_cell.angle_beta   90.00
_cell.angle_gamma   90.00
#
_symmetry.space_group_name_H-M   'P 1'
#
loop_
_entity.id
_entity.type
_entity.pdbx_description
1 polymer ?
#
loop_
_entity_poly.entity_id
_entity_poly.type
_entity_poly.pdbx_seq_one_letter_code
_entity_poly.pdbx_strand_id
1 'polypeptide(L)'
;MDSPDDETTQNTVGSGDALRRCNKCFKPQTAGVSLRKCGGCSTVVYCSLECQKVQWPRHKPLCRAGTPAHDAAVARYGYPSLATFSQDLQDFLDANEWALRMIITLQRQLQRDANPDVPFSQLPMLLRFSLRVQAIWSSSTHKHRSPATRFGVVSQTFHDLDAYARNETRMWAQTAVLRDEAHRAFIHKYPQYIGQLFVVQYEVPGTNHFQFEFYPLQTPLAPTPGTVEQRRLILEDMMGFCTRSINDGFPLRTNTSEEVMFPVNLEACPGTFVRSGGCWTWKAILDDWKSYIPGQHRRLDLAVAAVKMRMPIQLLILTSLWITCCVSVVVPQDIFDEGRSAVFLDVLLPIQAYIDLRDSVNLQRMLTGIRYD
;
A
#
# COMPACT_ATOMS: atom_id res chain seq x y z
N MET A 1 57.02 -20.23 -8.53
CA MET A 1 55.71 -20.87 -8.27
C MET A 1 55.05 -19.99 -7.25
N ASP A 2 54.37 -18.95 -7.71
CA ASP A 2 53.58 -18.05 -6.87
C ASP A 2 52.17 -18.07 -7.46
N SER A 3 51.21 -18.49 -6.63
CA SER A 3 49.79 -18.50 -6.95
C SER A 3 49.25 -17.07 -6.93
N PRO A 4 48.42 -16.67 -7.92
CA PRO A 4 47.79 -15.36 -7.91
C PRO A 4 46.57 -15.36 -6.98
N ASP A 5 46.35 -14.17 -6.43
CA ASP A 5 45.48 -13.87 -5.30
C ASP A 5 43.99 -14.11 -5.54
N ASP A 6 43.34 -14.52 -4.45
CA ASP A 6 41.91 -14.73 -4.26
C ASP A 6 41.20 -13.37 -4.26
N GLU A 7 40.76 -12.92 -5.45
CA GLU A 7 39.86 -11.78 -5.61
C GLU A 7 38.50 -12.13 -4.99
N THR A 8 38.38 -11.79 -3.70
CA THR A 8 37.13 -11.75 -2.95
C THR A 8 36.18 -10.79 -3.64
N THR A 9 35.33 -11.34 -4.51
CA THR A 9 34.14 -10.69 -5.04
C THR A 9 33.21 -10.36 -3.87
N GLN A 10 33.38 -9.17 -3.32
CA GLN A 10 32.37 -8.52 -2.49
C GLN A 10 31.12 -8.33 -3.35
N ASN A 11 30.26 -9.35 -3.32
CA ASN A 11 28.90 -9.30 -3.84
C ASN A 11 28.19 -8.14 -3.11
N THR A 12 28.09 -7.00 -3.79
CA THR A 12 27.25 -5.88 -3.39
C THR A 12 25.79 -6.36 -3.38
N VAL A 13 25.34 -6.80 -2.21
CA VAL A 13 23.92 -7.10 -1.98
C VAL A 13 23.17 -5.77 -2.14
N GLY A 14 22.60 -5.54 -3.33
CA GLY A 14 21.76 -4.38 -3.59
C GLY A 14 20.73 -4.20 -2.46
N SER A 15 20.63 -2.96 -1.96
CA SER A 15 19.74 -2.57 -0.87
C SER A 15 18.30 -2.91 -1.25
N GLY A 16 17.77 -3.97 -0.64
CA GLY A 16 16.40 -4.43 -0.85
C GLY A 16 15.52 -4.05 0.33
N ASP A 17 14.26 -3.73 0.07
CA ASP A 17 13.33 -3.28 1.12
C ASP A 17 12.76 -4.48 1.90
N ALA A 18 12.90 -4.46 3.23
CA ALA A 18 12.39 -5.52 4.09
C ALA A 18 10.85 -5.56 4.08
N LEU A 19 10.27 -6.77 4.02
CA LEU A 19 8.82 -6.93 4.10
C LEU A 19 8.27 -6.41 5.43
N ARG A 20 8.85 -6.91 6.54
CA ARG A 20 8.34 -6.67 7.88
C ARG A 20 9.17 -5.64 8.61
N ARG A 21 8.50 -4.83 9.42
CA ARG A 21 9.09 -3.79 10.25
C ARG A 21 8.47 -3.85 11.63
N CYS A 22 9.20 -3.44 12.66
CA CYS A 22 8.64 -3.33 14.01
C CYS A 22 7.44 -2.39 14.01
N ASN A 23 6.29 -2.82 14.54
CA ASN A 23 5.06 -2.01 14.54
C ASN A 23 5.17 -0.73 15.39
N LYS A 24 6.20 -0.57 16.23
CA LYS A 24 6.40 0.64 17.07
C LYS A 24 7.57 1.53 16.62
N CYS A 25 8.68 0.96 16.18
CA CYS A 25 9.89 1.74 15.84
C CYS A 25 10.30 1.60 14.39
N PHE A 26 9.55 0.83 13.60
CA PHE A 26 9.74 0.59 12.17
C PHE A 26 11.10 0.05 11.73
N LYS A 27 11.95 -0.35 12.68
CA LYS A 27 13.20 -1.03 12.37
C LYS A 27 12.89 -2.24 11.47
N PRO A 28 13.53 -2.33 10.30
CA PRO A 28 13.30 -3.42 9.37
C PRO A 28 13.76 -4.74 9.96
N GLN A 29 13.05 -5.81 9.61
CA GLN A 29 13.53 -7.15 9.85
C GLN A 29 14.73 -7.42 8.93
N THR A 30 15.89 -7.68 9.52
CA THR A 30 17.12 -8.04 8.80
C THR A 30 17.67 -9.35 9.36
N ALA A 31 18.72 -9.90 8.74
CA ALA A 31 19.36 -11.12 9.25
C ALA A 31 19.83 -10.99 10.72
N GLY A 32 20.23 -9.77 11.15
CA GLY A 32 20.65 -9.48 12.53
C GLY A 32 19.54 -9.00 13.46
N VAL A 33 18.35 -8.65 12.94
CA VAL A 33 17.23 -8.11 13.72
C VAL A 33 16.00 -9.00 13.54
N SER A 34 15.79 -9.91 14.49
CA SER A 34 14.58 -10.74 14.53
C SER A 34 13.40 -9.98 15.13
N LEU A 35 12.24 -10.08 14.48
CA LEU A 35 10.99 -9.54 15.02
C LEU A 35 10.17 -10.67 15.65
N ARG A 36 9.60 -10.38 16.82
CA ARG A 36 8.75 -11.29 17.60
C ARG A 36 7.29 -10.97 17.34
N LYS A 37 6.48 -11.99 17.08
CA LYS A 37 5.05 -11.84 16.87
C LYS A 37 4.34 -11.60 18.20
N CYS A 38 3.23 -10.85 18.16
CA CYS A 38 2.31 -10.80 19.29
C CYS A 38 1.77 -12.21 19.59
N GLY A 39 1.92 -12.68 20.83
CA GLY A 39 1.47 -14.02 21.25
C GLY A 39 -0.04 -14.23 21.22
N GLY A 40 -0.84 -13.16 21.15
CA GLY A 40 -2.30 -13.25 21.05
C GLY A 40 -2.78 -13.41 19.61
N CYS A 41 -2.55 -12.40 18.77
CA CYS A 41 -3.12 -12.33 17.42
C CYS A 41 -2.16 -12.78 16.30
N SER A 42 -0.84 -12.81 16.55
CA SER A 42 0.21 -13.06 15.56
C SER A 42 0.24 -12.13 14.33
N THR A 43 -0.52 -11.03 14.31
CA THR A 43 -0.56 -10.11 13.15
C THR A 43 0.53 -9.05 13.18
N VAL A 44 0.77 -8.47 14.36
CA VAL A 44 1.78 -7.43 14.57
C VAL A 44 3.09 -8.03 15.10
N VAL A 45 4.20 -7.36 14.77
CA VAL A 45 5.56 -7.80 15.11
C VAL A 45 6.37 -6.69 15.78
N TYR A 46 7.23 -7.08 16.72
CA TYR A 46 8.02 -6.17 17.54
C TYR A 46 9.48 -6.60 17.61
N CYS A 47 10.42 -5.65 17.58
CA CYS A 47 11.83 -5.98 17.81
C CYS A 47 12.16 -6.27 19.28
N SER A 48 11.33 -5.79 20.22
CA SER A 48 11.52 -5.96 21.66
C SER A 48 10.20 -5.95 22.42
N LEU A 49 10.23 -6.48 23.65
CA LEU A 49 9.10 -6.41 24.58
C LEU A 49 8.76 -4.96 24.92
N GLU A 50 9.74 -4.06 24.98
CA GLU A 50 9.51 -2.64 25.23
C GLU A 50 8.71 -1.98 24.10
N CYS A 51 9.04 -2.29 22.84
CA CYS A 51 8.23 -1.84 21.71
C CYS A 51 6.78 -2.36 21.78
N GLN A 52 6.59 -3.60 22.22
CA GLN A 52 5.25 -4.16 22.43
C GLN A 52 4.50 -3.44 23.56
N LYS A 53 5.13 -3.22 24.72
CA LYS A 53 4.52 -2.54 25.87
C LYS A 53 4.07 -1.13 25.52
N VAL A 54 4.90 -0.37 24.80
CA VAL A 54 4.57 1.00 24.39
C VAL A 54 3.37 1.01 23.43
N GLN A 55 3.26 0.04 22.52
CA GLN A 55 2.14 -0.03 21.59
C GLN A 55 0.90 -0.75 22.15
N TRP A 56 1.02 -1.43 23.30
CA TRP A 56 -0.04 -2.26 23.85
C TRP A 56 -1.38 -1.55 24.08
N PRO A 57 -1.45 -0.30 24.59
CA PRO A 57 -2.71 0.42 24.75
C PRO A 57 -3.51 0.54 23.43
N ARG A 58 -2.80 0.77 22.33
CA ARG A 58 -3.36 0.86 20.97
C ARG A 58 -3.70 -0.51 20.38
N HIS A 59 -2.86 -1.51 20.62
CA HIS A 59 -3.02 -2.84 20.03
C HIS A 59 -4.07 -3.71 20.75
N LYS A 60 -4.15 -3.62 22.09
CA LYS A 60 -4.99 -4.48 22.93
C LYS A 60 -6.46 -4.55 22.49
N PRO A 61 -7.15 -3.46 22.11
CA PRO A 61 -8.55 -3.51 21.69
C PRO A 61 -8.81 -4.38 20.45
N LEU A 62 -7.79 -4.53 19.60
CA LEU A 62 -7.85 -5.28 18.35
C LEU A 62 -7.17 -6.65 18.44
N CYS A 63 -6.38 -6.86 19.49
CA CYS A 63 -5.66 -8.11 19.69
C CYS A 63 -6.65 -9.23 19.98
N ARG A 64 -6.86 -10.09 18.99
CA ARG A 64 -7.79 -11.23 19.06
C ARG A 64 -7.05 -12.51 18.74
N ALA A 65 -7.13 -13.46 19.67
CA ALA A 65 -6.77 -14.84 19.38
C ALA A 65 -7.83 -15.47 18.46
N GLY A 66 -7.40 -16.40 17.62
CA GLY A 66 -8.32 -17.27 16.89
C GLY A 66 -9.23 -18.05 17.85
N THR A 67 -10.45 -18.32 17.40
CA THR A 67 -11.33 -19.29 18.06
C THR A 67 -11.40 -20.53 17.16
N PRO A 68 -11.80 -21.72 17.66
CA PRO A 68 -11.97 -22.89 16.80
C PRO A 68 -12.91 -22.64 15.61
N ALA A 69 -13.94 -21.80 15.80
CA ALA A 69 -14.84 -21.39 14.72
C ALA A 69 -14.12 -20.54 13.65
N HIS A 70 -13.25 -19.63 14.06
CA HIS A 70 -12.42 -18.86 13.14
C HIS A 70 -11.41 -19.75 12.40
N ASP A 71 -10.79 -20.70 13.10
CA ASP A 71 -9.84 -21.64 12.51
C ASP A 71 -10.54 -22.53 11.46
N ALA A 72 -11.74 -23.03 11.76
CA ALA A 72 -12.55 -23.77 10.80
C ALA A 72 -12.96 -22.91 9.59
N ALA A 73 -13.23 -21.62 9.80
CA ALA A 73 -13.57 -20.70 8.72
C ALA A 73 -12.41 -20.55 7.72
N VAL A 74 -11.17 -20.45 8.19
CA VAL A 74 -9.97 -20.31 7.32
C VAL A 74 -9.41 -21.65 6.83
N ALA A 75 -9.75 -22.77 7.48
CA ALA A 75 -9.34 -24.11 7.06
C ALA A 75 -9.80 -24.46 5.63
N ARG A 76 -10.96 -23.93 5.21
CA ARG A 76 -11.45 -24.07 3.83
C ARG A 76 -10.49 -23.51 2.77
N TYR A 77 -9.61 -22.60 3.18
CA TYR A 77 -8.58 -21.98 2.35
C TYR A 77 -7.19 -22.62 2.53
N GLY A 78 -7.10 -23.74 3.25
CA GLY A 78 -5.84 -24.45 3.50
C GLY A 78 -4.99 -23.87 4.63
N TYR A 79 -5.54 -22.99 5.46
CA TYR A 79 -4.84 -22.42 6.60
C TYR A 79 -5.10 -23.23 7.88
N PRO A 80 -4.06 -23.57 8.67
CA PRO A 80 -4.22 -24.37 9.88
C PRO A 80 -4.82 -23.60 11.07
N SER A 81 -4.80 -22.27 11.03
CA SER A 81 -5.33 -21.38 12.07
C SER A 81 -5.57 -19.98 11.53
N LEU A 82 -6.46 -19.23 12.19
CA LEU A 82 -6.67 -17.81 11.94
C LEU A 82 -5.38 -17.03 12.11
N ALA A 83 -4.55 -17.36 13.11
CA ALA A 83 -3.27 -16.68 13.34
C ALA A 83 -2.33 -16.77 12.12
N THR A 84 -2.27 -17.94 11.47
CA THR A 84 -1.45 -18.12 10.25
C THR A 84 -2.05 -17.34 9.08
N PHE A 85 -3.37 -17.41 8.92
CA PHE A 85 -4.11 -16.68 7.90
C PHE A 85 -3.94 -15.16 8.02
N SER A 86 -4.14 -14.60 9.21
CA SER A 86 -4.06 -13.16 9.46
C SER A 86 -2.63 -12.62 9.31
N GLN A 87 -1.61 -13.41 9.67
CA GLN A 87 -0.21 -13.04 9.38
C GLN A 87 0.05 -13.00 7.87
N ASP A 88 -0.44 -13.99 7.14
CA ASP A 88 -0.26 -14.06 5.69
C ASP A 88 -1.00 -12.95 4.97
N LEU A 89 -2.19 -12.59 5.45
CA LEU A 89 -2.95 -11.45 4.96
C LEU A 89 -2.19 -10.15 5.22
N GLN A 90 -1.67 -9.93 6.43
CA GLN A 90 -0.86 -8.76 6.74
C GLN A 90 0.39 -8.68 5.85
N ASP A 91 1.13 -9.79 5.72
CA ASP A 91 2.31 -9.86 4.85
C ASP A 91 1.95 -9.54 3.38
N PHE A 92 0.76 -9.95 2.92
CA PHE A 92 0.29 -9.65 1.57
C PHE A 92 -0.06 -8.18 1.39
N LEU A 93 -0.74 -7.56 2.37
CA LEU A 93 -1.06 -6.13 2.33
C LEU A 93 0.23 -5.30 2.38
N ASP A 94 1.16 -5.61 3.28
CA ASP A 94 2.46 -4.96 3.38
C ASP A 94 3.24 -5.11 2.05
N ALA A 95 3.26 -6.31 1.47
CA ALA A 95 3.94 -6.57 0.21
C ALA A 95 3.41 -5.71 -0.94
N ASN A 96 2.10 -5.41 -0.94
CA ASN A 96 1.40 -4.70 -2.00
C ASN A 96 0.96 -3.27 -1.61
N GLU A 97 1.51 -2.73 -0.50
CA GLU A 97 1.08 -1.48 0.14
C GLU A 97 0.95 -0.32 -0.84
N TRP A 98 1.97 -0.13 -1.70
CA TRP A 98 2.00 0.98 -2.65
C TRP A 98 0.84 0.90 -3.65
N ALA A 99 0.63 -0.27 -4.27
CA ALA A 99 -0.42 -0.46 -5.26
C ALA A 99 -1.83 -0.39 -4.64
N LEU A 100 -2.01 -0.93 -3.43
CA LEU A 100 -3.25 -0.83 -2.68
C LEU A 100 -3.59 0.63 -2.34
N ARG A 101 -2.61 1.40 -1.85
CA ARG A 101 -2.79 2.83 -1.57
C ARG A 101 -3.12 3.65 -2.81
N MET A 102 -2.43 3.38 -3.91
CA MET A 102 -2.76 4.00 -5.18
C MET A 102 -4.22 3.69 -5.58
N ILE A 103 -4.66 2.43 -5.49
CA ILE A 103 -6.08 2.09 -5.76
C ILE A 103 -7.03 2.88 -4.85
N ILE A 104 -6.72 3.02 -3.57
CA ILE A 104 -7.54 3.76 -2.61
C ILE A 104 -7.69 5.23 -3.04
N THR A 105 -6.58 5.90 -3.37
CA THR A 105 -6.61 7.32 -3.77
C THR A 105 -7.27 7.53 -5.13
N LEU A 106 -7.02 6.64 -6.09
CA LEU A 106 -7.68 6.64 -7.40
C LEU A 106 -9.21 6.46 -7.27
N GLN A 107 -9.67 5.48 -6.48
CA GLN A 107 -11.11 5.27 -6.20
C GLN A 107 -11.75 6.51 -5.61
N ARG A 108 -11.05 7.18 -4.68
CA ARG A 108 -11.55 8.42 -4.08
C ARG A 108 -11.65 9.56 -5.08
N GLN A 109 -10.66 9.74 -5.95
CA GLN A 109 -10.73 10.75 -7.00
C GLN A 109 -11.88 10.46 -7.97
N LEU A 110 -12.03 9.21 -8.42
CA LEU A 110 -13.13 8.82 -9.32
C LEU A 110 -14.50 9.06 -8.70
N GLN A 111 -14.66 8.76 -7.41
CA GLN A 111 -15.90 9.05 -6.68
C GLN A 111 -16.17 10.56 -6.61
N ARG A 112 -15.14 11.38 -6.38
CA ARG A 112 -15.27 12.84 -6.36
C ARG A 112 -15.65 13.39 -7.73
N ASP A 113 -14.99 12.91 -8.79
CA ASP A 113 -15.25 13.33 -10.17
C ASP A 113 -16.67 12.97 -10.63
N ALA A 114 -17.20 11.84 -10.18
CA ALA A 114 -18.59 11.45 -10.44
C ALA A 114 -19.63 12.24 -9.63
N ASN A 115 -19.21 12.97 -8.58
CA ASN A 115 -20.09 13.67 -7.66
C ASN A 115 -19.53 15.08 -7.31
N PRO A 116 -19.39 15.97 -8.30
CA PRO A 116 -18.71 17.26 -8.12
C PRO A 116 -19.43 18.21 -7.15
N ASP A 117 -20.76 18.10 -7.04
CA ASP A 117 -21.58 19.00 -6.21
C ASP A 117 -21.87 18.43 -4.81
N VAL A 118 -21.46 17.18 -4.54
CA VAL A 118 -21.70 16.53 -3.25
C VAL A 118 -20.53 16.81 -2.30
N PRO A 119 -20.78 17.34 -1.08
CA PRO A 119 -19.74 17.51 -0.07
C PRO A 119 -19.02 16.20 0.26
N PHE A 120 -17.71 16.24 0.49
CA PHE A 120 -16.91 15.06 0.85
C PHE A 120 -17.47 14.27 2.02
N SER A 121 -18.04 14.97 3.00
CA SER A 121 -18.63 14.39 4.20
C SER A 121 -19.90 13.57 3.95
N GLN A 122 -20.52 13.73 2.78
CA GLN A 122 -21.74 13.03 2.37
C GLN A 122 -21.46 11.90 1.38
N LEU A 123 -20.22 11.81 0.85
CA LEU A 123 -19.82 10.69 0.01
C LEU A 123 -19.62 9.42 0.85
N PRO A 124 -19.91 8.22 0.33
CA PRO A 124 -19.66 6.96 1.03
C PRO A 124 -18.26 6.87 1.65
N MET A 125 -18.17 6.60 2.96
CA MET A 125 -16.93 6.69 3.74
C MET A 125 -16.25 5.33 4.02
N LEU A 126 -16.76 4.24 3.43
CA LEU A 126 -16.20 2.90 3.56
C LEU A 126 -15.90 2.32 2.18
N LEU A 127 -14.63 2.05 1.90
CA LEU A 127 -14.20 1.30 0.70
C LEU A 127 -13.79 -0.11 1.10
N ARG A 128 -14.48 -1.10 0.55
CA ARG A 128 -14.20 -2.51 0.82
C ARG A 128 -13.49 -3.16 -0.35
N PHE A 129 -12.35 -3.76 -0.06
CA PHE A 129 -11.64 -4.68 -0.95
C PHE A 129 -12.10 -6.11 -0.69
N SER A 130 -12.65 -6.74 -1.72
CA SER A 130 -12.89 -8.18 -1.71
C SER A 130 -11.64 -8.90 -2.22
N LEU A 131 -11.09 -9.78 -1.39
CA LEU A 131 -9.88 -10.54 -1.68
C LEU A 131 -10.21 -12.03 -1.87
N ARG A 132 -9.49 -12.68 -2.79
CA ARG A 132 -9.48 -14.14 -2.92
C ARG A 132 -8.17 -14.70 -2.38
N VAL A 133 -8.23 -15.89 -1.79
CA VAL A 133 -7.03 -16.69 -1.53
C VAL A 133 -6.58 -17.29 -2.86
N GLN A 134 -5.33 -17.05 -3.27
CA GLN A 134 -4.81 -17.70 -4.47
C GLN A 134 -4.38 -19.13 -4.13
N ALA A 135 -4.77 -20.09 -4.98
CA ALA A 135 -4.55 -21.51 -4.73
C ALA A 135 -3.05 -21.89 -4.70
N ILE A 136 -2.76 -22.93 -3.92
CA ILE A 136 -1.44 -23.57 -3.83
C ILE A 136 -1.26 -24.42 -5.09
N TRP A 137 -0.75 -23.84 -6.18
CA TRP A 137 -0.31 -24.63 -7.33
C TRP A 137 1.17 -24.99 -7.11
N SER A 138 1.42 -26.21 -6.64
CA SER A 138 2.71 -26.94 -6.55
C SER A 138 3.20 -27.29 -5.14
N SER A 139 4.07 -28.31 -5.12
CA SER A 139 4.84 -28.89 -4.01
C SER A 139 5.67 -27.90 -3.17
N SER A 140 5.59 -26.59 -3.43
CA SER A 140 6.24 -25.57 -2.61
C SER A 140 5.62 -25.53 -1.21
N THR A 141 6.43 -25.78 -0.18
CA THR A 141 5.96 -25.59 1.19
C THR A 141 5.60 -24.12 1.40
N HIS A 142 4.60 -23.84 2.26
CA HIS A 142 4.13 -22.50 2.62
C HIS A 142 5.25 -21.50 2.96
N LYS A 143 6.42 -21.99 3.38
CA LYS A 143 7.62 -21.19 3.68
C LYS A 143 8.25 -20.53 2.44
N HIS A 144 8.12 -21.10 1.24
CA HIS A 144 8.72 -20.57 0.02
C HIS A 144 7.78 -19.70 -0.82
N ARG A 145 6.51 -19.60 -0.41
CA ARG A 145 5.54 -18.78 -1.12
C ARG A 145 5.78 -17.30 -0.86
N SER A 146 5.99 -16.55 -1.94
CA SER A 146 6.13 -15.09 -1.91
C SER A 146 4.94 -14.47 -1.16
N PRO A 147 5.18 -13.53 -0.24
CA PRO A 147 4.12 -12.81 0.46
C PRO A 147 3.19 -12.05 -0.50
N ALA A 148 3.71 -11.59 -1.63
CA ALA A 148 2.97 -10.77 -2.59
C ALA A 148 1.87 -11.53 -3.37
N THR A 149 1.90 -12.86 -3.41
CA THR A 149 1.02 -13.68 -4.28
C THR A 149 0.07 -14.60 -3.51
N ARG A 150 -0.11 -14.35 -2.21
CA ARG A 150 -0.97 -15.19 -1.34
C ARG A 150 -2.44 -14.96 -1.54
N PHE A 151 -2.79 -13.71 -1.82
CA PHE A 151 -4.13 -13.27 -2.09
C PHE A 151 -4.18 -12.56 -3.44
N GLY A 152 -5.38 -12.22 -3.89
CA GLY A 152 -5.59 -11.40 -5.06
C GLY A 152 -6.80 -10.51 -4.86
N VAL A 153 -6.76 -9.32 -5.44
CA VAL A 153 -7.86 -8.37 -5.41
C VAL A 153 -8.90 -8.80 -6.45
N VAL A 154 -10.17 -8.87 -6.01
CA VAL A 154 -11.32 -9.23 -6.85
C VAL A 154 -12.12 -7.98 -7.22
N SER A 155 -12.48 -7.15 -6.24
CA SER A 155 -13.24 -5.92 -6.45
C SER A 155 -13.01 -4.91 -5.33
N GLN A 156 -13.36 -3.65 -5.62
CA GLN A 156 -13.49 -2.59 -4.63
C GLN A 156 -14.91 -2.02 -4.71
N THR A 157 -15.56 -1.84 -3.57
CA THR A 157 -16.94 -1.35 -3.51
C THR A 157 -17.10 -0.34 -2.39
N PHE A 158 -17.87 0.72 -2.64
CA PHE A 158 -18.21 1.71 -1.63
C PHE A 158 -19.44 1.28 -0.84
N HIS A 159 -19.44 1.56 0.46
CA HIS A 159 -20.51 1.24 1.40
C HIS A 159 -20.84 2.45 2.28
N ASP A 160 -22.06 2.47 2.80
CA ASP A 160 -22.47 3.41 3.85
C ASP A 160 -21.82 3.02 5.18
N LEU A 161 -20.95 3.91 5.68
CA LEU A 161 -20.21 3.67 6.92
C LEU A 161 -21.10 3.72 8.16
N ASP A 162 -22.13 4.56 8.18
CA ASP A 162 -23.03 4.68 9.31
C ASP A 162 -23.95 3.46 9.39
N ALA A 163 -24.43 2.98 8.24
CA ALA A 163 -25.16 1.72 8.17
C ALA A 163 -24.28 0.54 8.62
N TYR A 164 -23.02 0.49 8.20
CA TYR A 164 -22.06 -0.50 8.67
C TYR A 164 -21.86 -0.43 10.19
N ALA A 165 -21.62 0.76 10.74
CA ALA A 165 -21.41 0.99 12.16
C ALA A 165 -22.60 0.54 13.02
N ARG A 166 -23.84 0.76 12.53
CA ARG A 166 -25.06 0.28 13.19
C ARG A 166 -25.16 -1.24 13.19
N ASN A 167 -24.88 -1.88 12.06
CA ASN A 167 -25.02 -3.33 11.92
C ASN A 167 -23.92 -4.12 12.64
N GLU A 168 -22.70 -3.58 12.68
CA GLU A 168 -21.51 -4.23 13.24
C GLU A 168 -21.06 -3.57 14.55
N THR A 169 -22.02 -3.26 15.43
CA THR A 169 -21.81 -2.36 16.59
C THR A 169 -20.63 -2.77 17.47
N ARG A 170 -20.51 -4.07 17.81
CA ARG A 170 -19.41 -4.58 18.65
C ARG A 170 -18.06 -4.41 17.98
N MET A 171 -18.00 -4.67 16.68
CA MET A 171 -16.76 -4.60 15.91
C MET A 171 -16.31 -3.15 15.74
N TRP A 172 -17.24 -2.28 15.38
CA TRP A 172 -17.01 -0.86 15.20
C TRP A 172 -16.65 -0.15 16.51
N ALA A 173 -17.23 -0.58 17.64
CA ALA A 173 -16.87 -0.07 18.96
C ALA A 173 -15.43 -0.40 19.34
N GLN A 174 -14.90 -1.55 18.94
CA GLN A 174 -13.52 -1.93 19.26
C GLN A 174 -12.46 -1.12 18.53
N THR A 175 -12.81 -0.53 17.38
CA THR A 175 -11.90 0.36 16.65
C THR A 175 -11.95 1.80 17.15
N ALA A 176 -12.79 2.13 18.15
CA ALA A 176 -12.92 3.50 18.68
C ALA A 176 -11.58 4.09 19.13
N VAL A 177 -10.79 3.32 19.89
CA VAL A 177 -9.46 3.75 20.36
C VAL A 177 -8.53 4.14 19.19
N LEU A 178 -8.54 3.35 18.11
CA LEU A 178 -7.75 3.66 16.92
C LEU A 178 -8.23 4.92 16.23
N ARG A 179 -9.56 5.10 16.13
CA ARG A 179 -10.15 6.28 15.49
C ARG A 179 -9.84 7.53 16.29
N ASP A 180 -9.99 7.49 17.61
CA ASP A 180 -9.70 8.63 18.50
C ASP A 180 -8.22 9.02 18.48
N GLU A 181 -7.32 8.03 18.49
CA GLU A 181 -5.88 8.27 18.30
C GLU A 181 -5.58 8.88 16.93
N ALA A 182 -6.21 8.36 15.88
CA ALA A 182 -6.07 8.91 14.54
C ALA A 182 -6.54 10.37 14.49
N HIS A 183 -7.73 10.67 15.02
CA HIS A 183 -8.24 12.04 15.11
C HIS A 183 -7.25 12.96 15.85
N ARG A 184 -6.78 12.57 17.05
CA ARG A 184 -5.86 13.39 17.84
C ARG A 184 -4.57 13.69 17.10
N ALA A 185 -3.93 12.67 16.56
CA ALA A 185 -2.65 12.86 15.89
C ALA A 185 -2.80 13.63 14.57
N PHE A 186 -3.92 13.47 13.85
CA PHE A 186 -4.17 14.23 12.62
C PHE A 186 -4.51 15.69 12.88
N ILE A 187 -5.28 16.01 13.91
CA ILE A 187 -5.56 17.41 14.31
C ILE A 187 -4.27 18.17 14.57
N HIS A 188 -3.32 17.58 15.30
CA HIS A 188 -2.05 18.24 15.62
C HIS A 188 -1.14 18.42 14.41
N LYS A 189 -1.22 17.52 13.42
CA LYS A 189 -0.24 17.43 12.34
C LYS A 189 -0.74 18.01 11.01
N TYR A 190 -2.04 18.07 10.79
CA TYR A 190 -2.65 18.45 9.54
C TYR A 190 -3.73 19.52 9.77
N PRO A 191 -3.38 20.82 9.64
CA PRO A 191 -4.33 21.92 9.83
C PRO A 191 -5.56 21.84 8.92
N GLN A 192 -5.46 21.14 7.79
CA GLN A 192 -6.55 20.96 6.82
C GLN A 192 -7.39 19.70 7.06
N TYR A 193 -7.16 18.98 8.17
CA TYR A 193 -7.96 17.84 8.55
C TYR A 193 -9.39 18.26 8.89
N ILE A 194 -10.39 17.72 8.19
CA ILE A 194 -11.80 18.14 8.34
C ILE A 194 -12.53 17.39 9.46
N GLY A 195 -11.82 16.62 10.28
CA GLY A 195 -12.41 15.87 11.38
C GLY A 195 -13.11 14.57 10.97
N GLN A 196 -12.84 14.03 9.77
CA GLN A 196 -13.47 12.79 9.27
C GLN A 196 -12.44 11.76 8.80
N LEU A 197 -12.75 10.47 9.05
CA LEU A 197 -11.92 9.34 8.65
C LEU A 197 -12.59 8.54 7.53
N PHE A 198 -11.87 8.36 6.43
CA PHE A 198 -12.18 7.37 5.41
C PHE A 198 -11.68 5.99 5.85
N VAL A 199 -12.55 5.00 5.74
CA VAL A 199 -12.28 3.64 6.19
C VAL A 199 -12.04 2.74 4.98
N VAL A 200 -10.94 2.00 5.02
CA VAL A 200 -10.69 0.92 4.07
C VAL A 200 -10.79 -0.41 4.81
N GLN A 201 -11.54 -1.34 4.24
CA GLN A 201 -11.71 -2.69 4.79
C GLN A 201 -11.22 -3.73 3.78
N TYR A 202 -10.36 -4.63 4.22
CA TYR A 202 -9.97 -5.82 3.46
C TYR A 202 -10.74 -7.02 3.98
N GLU A 203 -11.51 -7.68 3.11
CA GLU A 203 -12.33 -8.84 3.44
C GLU A 203 -11.92 -10.04 2.57
N VAL A 204 -11.83 -11.22 3.19
CA VAL A 204 -11.84 -12.50 2.47
C VAL A 204 -13.18 -13.18 2.78
N PRO A 205 -14.03 -13.41 1.77
CA PRO A 205 -15.38 -13.92 1.97
C PRO A 205 -15.41 -15.19 2.84
N GLY A 206 -16.40 -15.30 3.73
CA GLY A 206 -16.59 -16.51 4.54
C GLY A 206 -15.57 -16.77 5.65
N THR A 207 -14.62 -15.87 5.88
CA THR A 207 -13.67 -15.96 7.01
C THR A 207 -14.15 -15.22 8.25
N ASN A 208 -15.10 -14.27 8.11
CA ASN A 208 -15.48 -13.28 9.12
C ASN A 208 -14.26 -12.54 9.72
N HIS A 209 -13.14 -12.53 9.01
CA HIS A 209 -11.92 -11.80 9.35
C HIS A 209 -11.77 -10.62 8.40
N PHE A 210 -11.47 -9.45 8.98
CA PHE A 210 -11.25 -8.23 8.23
C PHE A 210 -10.15 -7.41 8.87
N GLN A 211 -9.47 -6.63 8.03
CA GLN A 211 -8.52 -5.62 8.47
C GLN A 211 -9.03 -4.24 8.07
N PHE A 212 -8.83 -3.28 8.97
CA PHE A 212 -9.20 -1.88 8.76
C PHE A 212 -7.98 -1.00 8.65
N GLU A 213 -8.04 -0.06 7.72
CA GLU A 213 -7.19 1.10 7.66
C GLU A 213 -8.05 2.36 7.74
N PHE A 214 -7.53 3.37 8.44
CA PHE A 214 -8.21 4.63 8.66
C PHE A 214 -7.37 5.76 8.09
N TYR A 215 -7.98 6.55 7.21
CA TYR A 215 -7.32 7.59 6.44
C TYR A 215 -7.99 8.95 6.71
N PRO A 216 -7.23 9.98 7.10
CA PRO A 216 -7.81 11.30 7.33
C PRO A 216 -8.27 11.93 6.03
N LEU A 217 -9.44 12.56 6.06
CA LEU A 217 -9.86 13.43 4.98
C LEU A 217 -9.35 14.85 5.19
N GLN A 218 -8.91 15.47 4.11
CA GLN A 218 -8.43 16.85 4.09
C GLN A 218 -9.20 17.64 3.04
N THR A 219 -9.29 18.95 3.23
CA THR A 219 -9.76 19.85 2.19
C THR A 219 -8.78 19.80 1.00
N PRO A 220 -9.26 19.72 -0.25
CA PRO A 220 -8.40 19.80 -1.42
C PRO A 220 -7.55 21.08 -1.44
N LEU A 221 -6.26 20.96 -1.72
CA LEU A 221 -5.32 22.09 -1.79
C LEU A 221 -5.49 22.94 -3.04
N ALA A 222 -5.97 22.33 -4.13
CA ALA A 222 -6.12 22.93 -5.45
C ALA A 222 -7.23 22.20 -6.22
N PRO A 223 -7.83 22.84 -7.25
CA PRO A 223 -8.71 22.14 -8.17
C PRO A 223 -7.95 20.98 -8.83
N THR A 224 -8.60 19.82 -8.95
CA THR A 224 -7.99 18.68 -9.62
C THR A 224 -7.74 19.03 -11.09
N PRO A 225 -6.52 18.82 -11.61
CA PRO A 225 -6.17 19.21 -12.97
C PRO A 225 -6.93 18.44 -14.05
N GLY A 226 -7.05 19.04 -15.23
CA GLY A 226 -7.72 18.47 -16.40
C GLY A 226 -9.25 18.40 -16.30
N THR A 227 -9.88 17.83 -17.32
CA THR A 227 -11.32 17.50 -17.35
C THR A 227 -11.61 16.18 -16.64
N VAL A 228 -12.86 15.96 -16.24
CA VAL A 228 -13.32 14.69 -15.63
C VAL A 228 -13.03 13.51 -16.56
N GLU A 229 -13.26 13.69 -17.87
CA GLU A 229 -13.06 12.66 -18.89
C GLU A 229 -11.58 12.28 -19.03
N GLN A 230 -10.69 13.27 -19.09
CA GLN A 230 -9.23 13.04 -19.16
C GLN A 230 -8.74 12.30 -17.92
N ARG A 231 -9.17 12.74 -16.73
CA ARG A 231 -8.81 12.08 -15.47
C ARG A 231 -9.30 10.65 -15.45
N ARG A 232 -10.56 10.40 -15.80
CA ARG A 232 -11.15 9.05 -15.79
C ARG A 232 -10.30 8.05 -16.56
N LEU A 233 -9.84 8.40 -17.77
CA LEU A 233 -9.01 7.51 -18.60
C LEU A 233 -7.67 7.17 -17.92
N ILE A 234 -6.99 8.17 -17.36
CA ILE A 234 -5.70 7.99 -16.67
C ILE A 234 -5.89 7.15 -15.40
N LEU A 235 -6.90 7.48 -14.59
CA LEU A 235 -7.15 6.81 -13.32
C LEU A 235 -7.59 5.36 -13.52
N GLU A 236 -8.40 5.06 -14.54
CA GLU A 236 -8.79 3.69 -14.89
C GLU A 236 -7.63 2.83 -15.39
N ASP A 237 -6.73 3.40 -16.20
CA ASP A 237 -5.52 2.70 -16.64
C ASP A 237 -4.60 2.40 -15.45
N MET A 238 -4.38 3.37 -14.56
CA MET A 238 -3.56 3.16 -13.36
C MET A 238 -4.21 2.17 -12.39
N MET A 239 -5.54 2.20 -12.25
CA MET A 239 -6.31 1.21 -11.47
C MET A 239 -6.08 -0.21 -12.00
N GLY A 240 -6.16 -0.37 -13.32
CA GLY A 240 -5.91 -1.63 -14.00
C GLY A 240 -4.47 -2.11 -13.82
N PHE A 241 -3.50 -1.20 -13.95
CA PHE A 241 -2.08 -1.50 -13.77
C PHE A 241 -1.77 -1.94 -12.34
N CYS A 242 -2.23 -1.22 -11.30
CA CYS A 242 -2.09 -1.61 -9.90
C CYS A 242 -2.74 -2.97 -9.61
N THR A 243 -3.96 -3.19 -10.12
CA THR A 243 -4.67 -4.46 -9.90
C THR A 243 -3.92 -5.64 -10.52
N ARG A 244 -3.31 -5.46 -11.70
CA ARG A 244 -2.44 -6.46 -12.34
C ARG A 244 -1.14 -6.67 -11.55
N SER A 245 -0.48 -5.60 -11.08
CA SER A 245 0.70 -5.73 -10.22
C SER A 245 0.46 -6.64 -9.02
N ILE A 246 -0.66 -6.45 -8.34
CA ILE A 246 -1.05 -7.27 -7.19
C ILE A 246 -1.38 -8.70 -7.62
N ASN A 247 -2.25 -8.86 -8.62
CA ASN A 247 -2.78 -10.17 -8.99
C ASN A 247 -1.75 -11.06 -9.70
N ASP A 248 -0.85 -10.46 -10.47
CA ASP A 248 0.19 -11.14 -11.25
C ASP A 248 1.52 -11.20 -10.47
N GLY A 249 1.62 -10.56 -9.31
CA GLY A 249 2.72 -10.78 -8.37
C GLY A 249 4.02 -10.08 -8.71
N PHE A 250 3.96 -8.83 -9.17
CA PHE A 250 5.10 -7.94 -9.30
C PHE A 250 4.86 -6.68 -8.45
N PRO A 251 4.97 -6.79 -7.11
CA PRO A 251 4.65 -5.69 -6.20
C PRO A 251 5.49 -4.45 -6.52
N LEU A 252 4.81 -3.30 -6.57
CA LEU A 252 5.42 -1.99 -6.76
C LEU A 252 5.94 -1.47 -5.41
N ARG A 253 7.20 -1.03 -5.36
CA ARG A 253 7.78 -0.33 -4.20
C ARG A 253 8.74 0.76 -4.65
N THR A 254 8.93 1.76 -3.81
CA THR A 254 9.90 2.84 -4.03
C THR A 254 11.30 2.32 -3.75
N ASN A 255 12.27 2.65 -4.60
CA ASN A 255 13.66 2.28 -4.38
C ASN A 255 14.24 3.16 -3.26
N THR A 256 14.32 2.62 -2.04
CA THR A 256 14.91 3.30 -0.88
C THR A 256 16.41 2.97 -0.82
N SER A 257 17.25 3.72 -1.52
CA SER A 257 18.67 3.72 -1.18
C SER A 257 18.82 4.35 0.21
N GLU A 258 19.67 3.77 1.06
CA GLU A 258 19.78 4.11 2.49
C GLU A 258 20.29 5.54 2.77
N GLU A 259 20.67 6.30 1.73
CA GLU A 259 21.33 7.61 1.88
C GLU A 259 20.40 8.82 1.75
N VAL A 260 19.13 8.67 1.39
CA VAL A 260 18.23 9.82 1.20
C VAL A 260 17.23 9.91 2.34
N MET A 261 17.46 10.87 3.24
CA MET A 261 16.54 11.32 4.31
C MET A 261 15.30 12.04 3.75
N PHE A 262 14.87 11.72 2.53
CA PHE A 262 13.72 12.31 1.82
C PHE A 262 13.19 11.28 0.80
N PRO A 263 11.88 11.06 0.66
CA PRO A 263 11.34 10.11 -0.31
C PRO A 263 11.18 10.83 -1.65
N VAL A 264 12.28 11.27 -2.27
CA VAL A 264 12.24 11.80 -3.63
C VAL A 264 12.63 10.69 -4.62
N ASN A 265 11.93 9.56 -4.49
CA ASN A 265 11.67 8.64 -5.60
C ASN A 265 10.25 8.09 -5.37
N LEU A 266 9.27 8.94 -5.63
CA LEU A 266 7.84 8.58 -5.71
C LEU A 266 7.55 7.54 -6.81
N GLU A 267 8.55 7.32 -7.67
CA GLU A 267 8.56 6.34 -8.74
C GLU A 267 8.64 4.94 -8.12
N ALA A 268 7.50 4.27 -7.98
CA ALA A 268 7.51 2.88 -7.64
C ALA A 268 7.99 2.04 -8.82
N CYS A 269 8.96 1.19 -8.56
CA CYS A 269 9.45 0.19 -9.50
C CYS A 269 8.78 -1.15 -9.21
N PRO A 270 8.58 -1.99 -10.24
CA PRO A 270 8.18 -3.38 -10.03
C PRO A 270 9.35 -4.16 -9.43
N GLY A 271 9.02 -5.17 -8.63
CA GLY A 271 10.02 -6.05 -8.05
C GLY A 271 9.47 -7.40 -7.63
N THR A 272 10.30 -8.17 -6.95
CA THR A 272 9.96 -9.50 -6.44
C THR A 272 10.50 -9.68 -5.01
N PHE A 273 9.78 -10.46 -4.20
CA PHE A 273 10.26 -10.83 -2.88
C PHE A 273 11.13 -12.08 -2.97
N VAL A 274 12.36 -11.94 -2.48
CA VAL A 274 13.31 -13.05 -2.33
C VAL A 274 13.57 -13.33 -0.86
N ARG A 275 13.92 -14.57 -0.53
CA ARG A 275 14.39 -14.93 0.81
C ARG A 275 15.88 -14.64 0.92
N SER A 276 16.26 -13.78 1.86
CA SER A 276 17.65 -13.51 2.21
C SER A 276 17.79 -13.54 3.74
N GLY A 277 18.73 -14.33 4.27
CA GLY A 277 18.93 -14.45 5.72
C GLY A 277 17.67 -14.85 6.50
N GLY A 278 16.83 -15.73 5.93
CA GLY A 278 15.56 -16.16 6.53
C GLY A 278 14.42 -15.12 6.46
N CYS A 279 14.69 -13.91 5.98
CA CYS A 279 13.75 -12.80 5.89
C CYS A 279 13.28 -12.59 4.45
N TRP A 280 12.10 -11.99 4.27
CA TRP A 280 11.61 -11.57 2.95
C TRP A 280 12.11 -10.16 2.66
N THR A 281 12.80 -10.02 1.53
CA THR A 281 13.35 -8.76 1.04
C THR A 281 12.85 -8.53 -0.37
N TRP A 282 12.25 -7.38 -0.63
CA TRP A 282 11.87 -6.94 -1.95
C TRP A 282 13.12 -6.49 -2.71
N LYS A 283 13.25 -6.96 -3.95
CA LYS A 283 14.28 -6.52 -4.89
C LYS A 283 13.60 -6.00 -6.14
N ALA A 284 14.00 -4.81 -6.57
CA ALA A 284 13.55 -4.26 -7.83
C ALA A 284 13.95 -5.18 -8.98
N ILE A 285 13.08 -5.32 -9.97
CA ILE A 285 13.43 -5.97 -11.25
C ILE A 285 13.93 -4.95 -12.28
N LEU A 286 13.68 -3.66 -12.03
CA LEU A 286 14.14 -2.53 -12.82
C LEU A 286 14.81 -1.53 -11.89
N ASP A 287 15.95 -0.97 -12.30
CA ASP A 287 16.57 0.15 -11.59
C ASP A 287 15.68 1.42 -11.67
N ASP A 288 15.15 1.68 -12.86
CA ASP A 288 14.17 2.73 -13.14
C ASP A 288 13.26 2.33 -14.32
N TRP A 289 12.27 3.15 -14.63
CA TRP A 289 11.37 2.87 -15.77
C TRP A 289 11.99 3.07 -17.15
N LYS A 290 13.16 3.74 -17.25
CA LYS A 290 13.88 3.92 -18.52
C LYS A 290 14.64 2.66 -18.91
N SER A 291 15.01 1.81 -17.94
CA SER A 291 15.65 0.52 -18.18
C SER A 291 14.66 -0.61 -18.55
N TYR A 292 13.36 -0.32 -18.60
CA TYR A 292 12.35 -1.29 -19.01
C TYR A 292 12.52 -1.68 -20.49
N ILE A 293 12.76 -2.98 -20.73
CA ILE A 293 12.86 -3.57 -22.06
C ILE A 293 11.75 -4.63 -22.22
N PRO A 294 10.83 -4.48 -23.19
CA PRO A 294 9.77 -5.46 -23.43
C PRO A 294 10.31 -6.88 -23.67
N GLY A 295 9.65 -7.88 -23.10
CA GLY A 295 9.96 -9.30 -23.30
C GLY A 295 10.88 -9.90 -22.22
N GLN A 296 11.45 -9.08 -21.34
CA GLN A 296 12.24 -9.56 -20.20
C GLN A 296 11.36 -10.04 -19.03
N HIS A 297 10.13 -9.54 -18.93
CA HIS A 297 9.27 -9.76 -17.77
C HIS A 297 7.81 -9.95 -18.19
N ARG A 298 7.47 -11.16 -18.68
CA ARG A 298 6.14 -11.48 -19.25
C ARG A 298 4.93 -10.89 -18.53
N ARG A 299 4.89 -10.95 -17.19
CA ARG A 299 3.76 -10.45 -16.39
C ARG A 299 3.69 -8.92 -16.40
N LEU A 300 4.84 -8.27 -16.29
CA LEU A 300 4.94 -6.82 -16.43
C LEU A 300 4.60 -6.41 -17.87
N ASP A 301 5.11 -7.11 -18.89
CA ASP A 301 4.83 -6.83 -20.30
C ASP A 301 3.32 -6.83 -20.59
N LEU A 302 2.59 -7.83 -20.08
CA LEU A 302 1.13 -7.91 -20.21
C LEU A 302 0.41 -6.76 -19.51
N ALA A 303 0.92 -6.29 -18.37
CA ALA A 303 0.35 -5.16 -17.66
C ALA A 303 0.61 -3.83 -18.36
N VAL A 304 1.81 -3.63 -18.92
CA VAL A 304 2.14 -2.46 -19.73
C VAL A 304 1.29 -2.43 -21.00
N ALA A 305 1.16 -3.56 -21.69
CA ALA A 305 0.34 -3.67 -22.90
C ALA A 305 -1.17 -3.43 -22.66
N ALA A 306 -1.65 -3.60 -21.42
CA ALA A 306 -3.05 -3.39 -21.07
C ALA A 306 -3.42 -1.92 -20.81
N VAL A 307 -2.45 -1.00 -20.75
CA VAL A 307 -2.68 0.44 -20.58
C VAL A 307 -3.24 1.03 -21.88
N LYS A 308 -4.50 1.47 -21.86
CA LYS A 308 -5.25 1.88 -23.05
C LYS A 308 -4.72 3.17 -23.66
N MET A 309 -4.36 4.13 -22.81
CA MET A 309 -3.79 5.43 -23.19
C MET A 309 -2.38 5.31 -23.79
N ARG A 310 -1.75 4.12 -23.69
CA ARG A 310 -0.36 3.86 -24.13
C ARG A 310 0.65 4.86 -23.55
N MET A 311 0.33 5.43 -22.39
CA MET A 311 1.21 6.32 -21.67
C MET A 311 2.41 5.51 -21.13
N PRO A 312 3.65 6.04 -21.20
CA PRO A 312 4.78 5.44 -20.48
C PRO A 312 4.42 5.25 -19.01
N ILE A 313 4.72 4.08 -18.43
CA ILE A 313 4.24 3.74 -17.08
C ILE A 313 4.73 4.72 -16.01
N GLN A 314 5.96 5.20 -16.14
CA GLN A 314 6.49 6.26 -15.28
C GLN A 314 5.59 7.50 -15.28
N LEU A 315 5.18 7.95 -16.46
CA LEU A 315 4.30 9.09 -16.61
C LEU A 315 2.90 8.79 -16.08
N LEU A 316 2.38 7.57 -16.28
CA LEU A 316 1.10 7.13 -15.72
C LEU A 316 1.10 7.20 -14.18
N ILE A 317 2.18 6.74 -13.54
CA ILE A 317 2.37 6.79 -12.08
C ILE A 317 2.41 8.24 -11.61
N LEU A 318 3.28 9.07 -12.18
CA LEU A 318 3.46 10.47 -11.75
C LEU A 318 2.19 11.30 -11.96
N THR A 319 1.51 11.12 -13.09
CA THR A 319 0.26 11.82 -13.39
C THR A 319 -0.85 11.42 -12.42
N SER A 320 -0.96 10.12 -12.12
CA SER A 320 -1.95 9.61 -11.17
C SER A 320 -1.68 10.11 -9.76
N LEU A 321 -0.42 10.13 -9.33
CA LEU A 321 -0.01 10.73 -8.05
C LEU A 321 -0.42 12.19 -8.00
N TRP A 322 -0.10 12.97 -9.02
CA TRP A 322 -0.43 14.39 -9.04
C TRP A 322 -1.93 14.68 -9.03
N ILE A 323 -2.71 13.94 -9.83
CA ILE A 323 -4.18 14.03 -9.80
C ILE A 323 -4.71 13.71 -8.39
N THR A 324 -4.23 12.63 -7.77
CA THR A 324 -4.79 12.13 -6.50
C THR A 324 -4.28 12.88 -5.26
N CYS A 325 -3.08 13.46 -5.31
CA CYS A 325 -2.52 14.29 -4.25
C CYS A 325 -3.35 15.55 -3.97
N CYS A 326 -4.15 16.01 -4.94
CA CYS A 326 -5.02 17.17 -4.76
C CYS A 326 -6.23 16.91 -3.85
N VAL A 327 -6.68 15.66 -3.64
CA VAL A 327 -8.01 15.40 -3.04
C VAL A 327 -7.98 14.85 -1.61
N SER A 328 -7.06 13.96 -1.22
CA SER A 328 -7.04 13.45 0.17
C SER A 328 -5.75 12.71 0.44
N VAL A 329 -4.90 13.31 1.27
CA VAL A 329 -3.71 12.66 1.81
C VAL A 329 -4.17 11.52 2.70
N VAL A 330 -4.25 10.34 2.13
CA VAL A 330 -4.43 9.05 2.79
C VAL A 330 -3.13 8.80 3.56
N VAL A 331 -3.04 9.39 4.76
CA VAL A 331 -1.86 9.31 5.64
C VAL A 331 -1.80 7.90 6.24
N PRO A 332 -0.76 7.07 5.97
CA PRO A 332 -0.53 5.80 6.66
C PRO A 332 -0.72 5.92 8.17
N GLN A 333 -1.33 4.92 8.81
CA GLN A 333 -1.35 4.83 10.28
C GLN A 333 0.06 4.76 10.92
N ASP A 334 1.07 4.46 10.12
CA ASP A 334 2.48 4.38 10.49
C ASP A 334 3.08 5.77 10.79
N ILE A 335 2.35 6.83 10.46
CA ILE A 335 2.77 8.22 10.65
C ILE A 335 2.55 8.71 12.10
N PHE A 336 1.83 7.92 12.91
CA PHE A 336 1.62 8.21 14.34
C PHE A 336 2.83 7.92 15.23
N ASP A 337 3.90 7.40 14.67
CA ASP A 337 5.15 7.18 15.37
C ASP A 337 6.14 8.24 14.87
N GLU A 338 6.62 9.07 15.80
CA GLU A 338 7.38 10.33 15.60
C GLU A 338 8.54 10.24 14.59
N GLY A 339 9.06 9.03 14.31
CA GLY A 339 10.12 8.79 13.33
C GLY A 339 9.73 8.84 11.85
N ARG A 340 8.44 8.87 11.49
CA ARG A 340 7.98 9.00 10.08
C ARG A 340 7.16 10.27 9.82
N SER A 341 6.94 11.10 10.84
CA SER A 341 5.97 12.18 10.79
C SER A 341 6.41 13.34 9.86
N ALA A 342 7.69 13.67 9.79
CA ALA A 342 8.17 14.78 8.96
C ALA A 342 8.02 14.55 7.44
N VAL A 343 7.79 13.31 7.00
CA VAL A 343 8.17 12.89 5.64
C VAL A 343 7.06 13.02 4.59
N PHE A 344 5.77 13.03 4.97
CA PHE A 344 4.67 12.94 3.98
C PHE A 344 4.08 14.30 3.54
N LEU A 345 4.15 15.32 4.40
CA LEU A 345 3.65 16.66 4.08
C LEU A 345 4.63 17.45 3.19
N ASP A 346 5.93 17.21 3.37
CA ASP A 346 7.00 17.82 2.56
C ASP A 346 7.10 17.23 1.15
N VAL A 347 6.23 16.29 0.77
CA VAL A 347 6.22 15.60 -0.54
C VAL A 347 5.15 16.15 -1.49
N LEU A 348 4.14 16.87 -0.97
CA LEU A 348 3.08 17.46 -1.82
C LEU A 348 3.54 18.74 -2.53
N LEU A 349 4.43 19.52 -1.93
CA LEU A 349 5.04 20.69 -2.57
C LEU A 349 6.02 20.29 -3.71
N PRO A 350 6.85 19.23 -3.57
CA PRO A 350 7.71 18.73 -4.64
C PRO A 350 7.01 18.09 -5.84
N ILE A 351 5.81 17.52 -5.76
CA ILE A 351 5.22 16.82 -6.93
C ILE A 351 4.87 17.81 -8.06
N GLN A 352 4.29 18.96 -7.72
CA GLN A 352 4.02 20.02 -8.68
C GLN A 352 5.34 20.54 -9.28
N ALA A 353 6.30 20.87 -8.42
CA ALA A 353 7.62 21.33 -8.85
C ALA A 353 8.38 20.27 -9.70
N TYR A 354 8.25 18.99 -9.37
CA TYR A 354 8.91 17.87 -10.06
C TYR A 354 8.31 17.61 -11.45
N ILE A 355 6.98 17.71 -11.58
CA ILE A 355 6.29 17.69 -12.87
C ILE A 355 6.70 18.91 -13.71
N ASP A 356 6.80 20.07 -13.08
CA ASP A 356 7.25 21.32 -13.71
C ASP A 356 8.74 21.24 -14.15
N LEU A 357 9.56 20.46 -13.44
CA LEU A 357 11.01 20.28 -13.67
C LEU A 357 11.37 19.20 -14.70
N ARG A 358 10.60 18.10 -14.83
CA ARG A 358 11.05 16.92 -15.59
C ARG A 358 10.41 16.76 -16.98
N ASP A 359 9.12 17.09 -17.19
CA ASP A 359 8.43 16.92 -18.49
C ASP A 359 7.05 17.67 -18.57
N SER A 360 7.01 18.95 -18.17
CA SER A 360 5.78 19.73 -17.99
C SER A 360 4.94 19.97 -19.26
N VAL A 361 5.57 20.02 -20.43
CA VAL A 361 4.92 20.48 -21.67
C VAL A 361 3.92 19.46 -22.22
N ASN A 362 4.29 18.18 -22.30
CA ASN A 362 3.39 17.14 -22.83
C ASN A 362 2.26 16.81 -21.86
N LEU A 363 2.54 16.87 -20.56
CA LEU A 363 1.55 16.64 -19.52
C LEU A 363 0.51 17.77 -19.50
N GLN A 364 0.96 19.03 -19.47
CA GLN A 364 0.06 20.17 -19.59
C GLN A 364 -0.74 20.07 -20.88
N ARG A 365 -0.14 19.77 -22.05
CA ARG A 365 -0.89 19.57 -23.31
C ARG A 365 -1.99 18.51 -23.21
N MET A 366 -1.70 17.36 -22.59
CA MET A 366 -2.69 16.28 -22.41
C MET A 366 -3.86 16.69 -21.52
N LEU A 367 -3.61 17.53 -20.50
CA LEU A 367 -4.61 17.92 -19.50
C LEU A 367 -5.33 19.22 -19.85
N THR A 368 -4.68 20.14 -20.56
CA THR A 368 -5.28 21.40 -21.04
C THR A 368 -6.00 21.22 -22.38
N GLY A 369 -5.85 20.06 -23.03
CA GLY A 369 -6.51 19.75 -24.30
C GLY A 369 -5.94 20.51 -25.50
N ILE A 370 -4.80 21.20 -25.34
CA ILE A 370 -4.19 22.00 -26.41
C ILE A 370 -3.38 21.08 -27.34
N ARG A 371 -3.88 20.86 -28.56
CA ARG A 371 -3.09 20.39 -29.71
C ARG A 371 -2.54 21.62 -30.43
N TYR A 372 -1.21 21.77 -30.50
CA TYR A 372 -0.61 22.61 -31.53
C TYR A 372 -0.25 21.67 -32.69
N ASP A 373 -0.73 22.04 -33.87
CA ASP A 373 -0.57 21.30 -35.13
C ASP A 373 0.88 20.89 -35.45
#